data_AF-A0A1G3FSN1-F1
#
_entry.id   AF-A0A1G3FSN1-F1
#
_cell.length_a   1.000
_cell.length_b   1.000
_cell.length_c   1.000
_cell.angle_alpha   90.00
_cell.angle_beta   90.00
_cell.angle_gamma   90.00
#
_symmetry.space_group_name_H-M   'P 1'
#
loop_
_entity.id
_entity.type
_entity.pdbx_description
1 polymer ?
#
loop_
_entity_poly.entity_id
_entity_poly.type
_entity_poly.pdbx_seq_one_letter_code
_entity_poly.pdbx_strand_id
1 'polypeptide(L)'
;MKRLWLVRHGPTHAKEMIGWTDRPADLSDSAALARLAAALPDVPVISSDLIRAVATADALQGTRPRLPHDPRLREIHFGAWENRRFADVDAESPAAIRAFWEQAGDVAAPDGESWNAMSARVAAALGALPPAVIVVCHFGPILATLQRAQGVDVQTVFAQKIEPLSLTELVFDSHWQIGRINHNP
;
A
#
# COMPACT_ATOMS: atom_id res chain seq x y z
N MET A 1 -0.25 20.75 8.87
CA MET A 1 -0.76 19.46 9.35
C MET A 1 -1.31 18.69 8.16
N LYS A 2 -0.89 17.44 7.97
CA LYS A 2 -1.36 16.50 6.96
C LYS A 2 -1.89 15.25 7.66
N ARG A 3 -3.07 14.75 7.29
CA ARG A 3 -3.69 13.54 7.83
C ARG A 3 -3.98 12.58 6.68
N LEU A 4 -3.52 11.35 6.85
CA LEU A 4 -3.62 10.29 5.85
C LEU A 4 -4.40 9.12 6.46
N TRP A 5 -5.47 8.72 5.78
CA TRP A 5 -6.18 7.46 6.04
C TRP A 5 -5.80 6.49 4.95
N LEU A 6 -4.78 5.68 5.21
CA LEU A 6 -4.23 4.72 4.27
C LEU A 6 -5.03 3.42 4.35
N VAL A 7 -5.62 3.02 3.24
CA VAL A 7 -6.44 1.81 3.13
C VAL A 7 -5.76 0.84 2.18
N ARG A 8 -5.55 -0.41 2.60
CA ARG A 8 -5.13 -1.46 1.68
C ARG A 8 -6.32 -1.90 0.85
N HIS A 9 -6.13 -2.04 -0.46
CA HIS A 9 -7.16 -2.56 -1.37
C HIS A 9 -7.74 -3.91 -0.90
N GLY A 10 -8.93 -4.26 -1.39
CA GLY A 10 -9.57 -5.55 -1.13
C GLY A 10 -8.74 -6.75 -1.63
N PRO A 11 -8.94 -7.95 -1.06
CA PRO A 11 -8.11 -9.11 -1.37
C PRO A 11 -8.15 -9.48 -2.85
N THR A 12 -7.02 -9.86 -3.45
CA THR A 12 -6.97 -10.43 -4.82
C THR A 12 -6.91 -11.96 -4.82
N HIS A 13 -6.79 -12.56 -3.62
CA HIS A 13 -6.54 -14.00 -3.39
C HIS A 13 -5.28 -14.57 -4.05
N ALA A 14 -4.43 -13.71 -4.62
CA ALA A 14 -3.18 -14.11 -5.24
C ALA A 14 -2.22 -14.67 -4.18
N LYS A 15 -1.55 -15.77 -4.54
CA LYS A 15 -0.43 -16.34 -3.77
C LYS A 15 0.92 -16.00 -4.42
N GLU A 16 0.87 -15.33 -5.56
CA GLU A 16 2.00 -14.84 -6.32
C GLU A 16 2.42 -13.44 -5.84
N MET A 17 3.63 -13.02 -6.18
CA MET A 17 4.05 -11.63 -6.07
C MET A 17 3.28 -10.81 -7.11
N ILE A 18 2.43 -9.90 -6.62
CA ILE A 18 1.60 -9.02 -7.43
C ILE A 18 1.95 -7.58 -7.09
N GLY A 19 2.70 -6.95 -7.97
CA GLY A 19 3.08 -5.55 -7.87
C GLY A 19 2.25 -4.75 -8.85
N TRP A 20 2.76 -4.62 -10.07
CA TRP A 20 2.11 -3.88 -11.14
C TRP A 20 1.24 -4.75 -12.04
N THR A 21 1.30 -6.08 -11.91
CA THR A 21 0.28 -6.92 -12.52
C THR A 21 -1.09 -6.48 -12.02
N ASP A 22 -1.95 -6.13 -12.97
CA ASP A 22 -3.26 -5.60 -12.63
C ASP A 22 -4.29 -6.73 -12.49
N ARG A 23 -4.65 -7.04 -11.25
CA ARG A 23 -5.64 -8.06 -10.89
C ARG A 23 -6.80 -7.43 -10.13
N PRO A 24 -8.05 -7.89 -10.33
CA PRO A 24 -9.21 -7.39 -9.61
C PRO A 24 -9.16 -7.75 -8.12
N ALA A 25 -9.75 -6.89 -7.30
CA ALA A 25 -10.06 -7.21 -5.90
C ALA A 25 -11.39 -7.97 -5.84
N ASP A 26 -11.49 -8.90 -4.90
CA ASP A 26 -12.75 -9.46 -4.42
C ASP A 26 -13.34 -8.51 -3.38
N LEU A 27 -14.50 -7.94 -3.73
CA LEU A 27 -15.25 -6.98 -2.92
C LEU A 27 -16.60 -7.55 -2.49
N SER A 28 -16.73 -8.88 -2.46
CA SER A 28 -17.98 -9.57 -2.09
C SER A 28 -18.38 -9.40 -0.62
N ASP A 29 -17.43 -9.10 0.28
CA ASP A 29 -17.71 -8.77 1.68
C ASP A 29 -18.19 -7.32 1.83
N SER A 30 -19.45 -7.09 1.44
CA SER A 30 -20.10 -5.79 1.54
C SER A 30 -20.21 -5.30 3.00
N ALA A 31 -20.23 -6.21 3.98
CA ALA A 31 -20.31 -5.85 5.38
C ALA A 31 -18.99 -5.25 5.89
N ALA A 32 -17.84 -5.84 5.51
CA ALA A 32 -16.52 -5.28 5.80
C ALA A 32 -16.35 -3.91 5.14
N LEU A 33 -16.74 -3.77 3.88
CA LEU A 33 -16.71 -2.49 3.17
C LEU A 33 -17.57 -1.42 3.87
N ALA A 34 -18.78 -1.78 4.31
CA ALA A 34 -19.66 -0.84 5.02
C ALA A 34 -19.07 -0.39 6.36
N ARG A 35 -18.48 -1.30 7.15
CA ARG A 35 -17.82 -0.94 8.42
C ARG A 35 -16.60 -0.06 8.19
N LEU A 36 -15.78 -0.37 7.17
CA LEU A 36 -14.65 0.46 6.79
C LEU A 36 -15.09 1.85 6.33
N ALA A 37 -16.09 1.93 5.46
CA ALA A 37 -16.64 3.20 4.99
C ALA A 37 -17.19 4.08 6.13
N ALA A 38 -17.78 3.46 7.17
CA ALA A 38 -18.26 4.16 8.37
C ALA A 38 -17.13 4.63 9.29
N ALA A 39 -15.98 3.96 9.30
CA ALA A 39 -14.81 4.33 10.08
C ALA A 39 -13.95 5.45 9.45
N LEU A 40 -14.20 5.77 8.17
CA LEU A 40 -13.47 6.78 7.39
C LEU A 40 -14.14 8.16 7.47
N PRO A 41 -13.37 9.26 7.56
CA PRO A 41 -13.91 10.62 7.62
C PRO A 41 -14.50 11.08 6.27
N ASP A 42 -15.23 12.19 6.27
CA ASP A 42 -15.73 12.82 5.04
C ASP A 42 -14.68 13.77 4.44
N VAL A 43 -13.67 13.17 3.78
CA VAL A 43 -12.58 13.88 3.10
C VAL A 43 -12.35 13.25 1.72
N PRO A 44 -11.60 13.90 0.80
CA PRO A 44 -11.38 13.35 -0.53
C PRO A 44 -10.73 11.96 -0.53
N VAL A 45 -11.10 11.15 -1.52
CA VAL A 45 -10.59 9.79 -1.74
C VAL A 45 -9.72 9.77 -2.99
N ILE A 46 -8.49 9.27 -2.87
CA ILE A 46 -7.58 8.96 -3.97
C ILE A 46 -7.19 7.48 -3.92
N SER A 47 -6.74 6.96 -5.05
CA SER A 47 -6.21 5.60 -5.11
C SER A 47 -4.97 5.53 -6.00
N SER A 48 -4.21 4.44 -5.86
CA SER A 48 -3.46 3.92 -7.00
C SER A 48 -4.38 3.70 -8.20
N ASP A 49 -3.80 3.74 -9.39
CA ASP A 49 -4.47 3.48 -10.66
C ASP A 49 -4.62 1.99 -11.01
N LEU A 50 -4.11 1.05 -10.20
CA LEU A 50 -4.35 -0.38 -10.39
C LEU A 50 -5.81 -0.73 -10.03
N ILE A 51 -6.45 -1.58 -10.84
CA ILE A 51 -7.88 -1.87 -10.80
C ILE A 51 -8.38 -2.30 -9.41
N ARG A 52 -7.59 -3.07 -8.66
CA ARG A 52 -7.91 -3.46 -7.28
C ARG A 52 -8.06 -2.27 -6.34
N ALA A 53 -7.18 -1.27 -6.46
CA ALA A 53 -7.21 -0.08 -5.63
C ALA A 53 -8.31 0.89 -6.08
N VAL A 54 -8.51 1.03 -7.41
CA VAL A 54 -9.60 1.82 -8.00
C VAL A 54 -10.95 1.28 -7.54
N ALA A 55 -11.22 -0.01 -7.76
CA ALA A 55 -12.50 -0.63 -7.39
C ALA A 55 -12.78 -0.54 -5.88
N THR A 56 -11.74 -0.72 -5.05
CA THR A 56 -11.90 -0.57 -3.59
C THR A 56 -12.20 0.88 -3.20
N ALA A 57 -11.54 1.86 -3.83
CA ALA A 57 -11.81 3.27 -3.57
C ALA A 57 -13.22 3.67 -3.99
N ASP A 58 -13.70 3.18 -5.13
CA ASP A 58 -15.04 3.47 -5.63
C ASP A 58 -16.11 2.87 -4.71
N ALA A 59 -15.86 1.67 -4.16
CA ALA A 59 -16.73 1.06 -3.14
C ALA A 59 -16.76 1.83 -1.82
N LEU A 60 -15.69 2.56 -1.47
CA LEU A 60 -15.57 3.34 -0.24
C LEU A 60 -15.93 4.82 -0.40
N GLN A 61 -16.09 5.30 -1.63
CA GLN A 61 -16.23 6.72 -1.93
C GLN A 61 -17.44 7.34 -1.23
N GLY A 62 -18.62 6.74 -1.39
CA GLY A 62 -19.88 7.36 -0.95
C GLY A 62 -20.07 8.74 -1.57
N THR A 63 -20.32 9.76 -0.74
CA THR A 63 -20.49 11.17 -1.18
C THR A 63 -19.17 11.95 -1.23
N ARG A 64 -18.04 11.33 -0.87
CA ARG A 64 -16.75 12.00 -0.77
C ARG A 64 -16.24 12.43 -2.15
N PRO A 65 -15.52 13.55 -2.27
CA PRO A 65 -14.87 13.92 -3.52
C PRO A 65 -13.87 12.87 -3.99
N ARG A 66 -13.96 12.46 -5.26
CA ARG A 66 -13.01 11.52 -5.88
C ARG A 66 -11.89 12.30 -6.58
N LEU A 67 -10.65 12.09 -6.15
CA LEU A 67 -9.47 12.64 -6.82
C LEU A 67 -9.01 11.70 -7.96
N PRO A 68 -8.32 12.22 -9.00
CA PRO A 68 -7.70 11.40 -10.04
C PRO A 68 -6.76 10.36 -9.45
N HIS A 69 -6.72 9.16 -10.04
CA HIS A 69 -5.80 8.11 -9.60
C HIS A 69 -4.34 8.53 -9.80
N ASP A 70 -3.44 8.03 -8.94
CA ASP A 70 -2.02 8.36 -9.01
C ASP A 70 -1.15 7.09 -9.17
N PRO A 71 -0.48 6.91 -10.32
CA PRO A 71 0.44 5.78 -10.54
C PRO A 71 1.61 5.73 -9.55
N ARG A 72 1.95 6.86 -8.91
CA ARG A 72 3.00 6.90 -7.87
C ARG A 72 2.57 6.22 -6.56
N LEU A 73 1.29 5.87 -6.42
CA LEU A 73 0.77 5.08 -5.28
C LEU A 73 0.73 3.57 -5.56
N ARG A 74 1.20 3.09 -6.72
CA ARG A 74 1.32 1.66 -7.03
C ARG A 74 2.19 0.93 -6.03
N GLU A 75 1.91 -0.37 -5.87
CA GLU A 75 2.76 -1.33 -5.19
C GLU A 75 4.18 -1.35 -5.78
N ILE A 76 5.14 -1.93 -5.06
CA ILE A 76 6.48 -2.20 -5.59
C ILE A 76 6.39 -2.97 -6.91
N HIS A 77 7.19 -2.59 -7.91
CA HIS A 77 7.26 -3.33 -9.17
C HIS A 77 8.12 -4.59 -8.97
N PHE A 78 7.53 -5.78 -9.00
CA PHE A 78 8.27 -7.03 -8.81
C PHE A 78 9.02 -7.48 -10.06
N GLY A 79 8.95 -6.75 -11.18
CA GLY A 79 9.79 -7.02 -12.34
C GLY A 79 9.54 -8.41 -12.92
N ALA A 80 10.63 -9.13 -13.19
CA ALA A 80 10.60 -10.52 -13.64
C ALA A 80 9.93 -11.49 -12.64
N TRP A 81 9.63 -11.07 -11.41
CA TRP A 81 8.95 -11.88 -10.39
C TRP A 81 7.43 -11.68 -10.35
N GLU A 82 6.88 -10.73 -11.12
CA GLU A 82 5.43 -10.56 -11.26
C GLU A 82 4.73 -11.87 -11.66
N ASN A 83 3.59 -12.18 -11.03
CA ASN A 83 2.83 -13.42 -11.21
C ASN A 83 3.58 -14.71 -10.88
N ARG A 84 4.73 -14.64 -10.20
CA ARG A 84 5.46 -15.82 -9.75
C ARG A 84 5.25 -16.04 -8.27
N ARG A 85 5.27 -17.31 -7.82
CA ARG A 85 5.28 -17.60 -6.39
C ARG A 85 6.67 -17.40 -5.85
N PHE A 86 6.76 -17.04 -4.58
CA PHE A 86 8.02 -16.92 -3.86
C PHE A 86 8.88 -18.19 -4.02
N ALA A 87 8.28 -19.36 -3.80
CA ALA A 87 8.98 -20.66 -3.87
C ALA A 87 9.61 -20.94 -5.24
N ASP A 88 8.97 -20.51 -6.33
CA ASP A 88 9.48 -20.74 -7.68
C ASP A 88 10.71 -19.86 -7.95
N VAL A 89 10.66 -18.60 -7.52
CA VAL A 89 11.79 -17.67 -7.65
C VAL A 89 12.94 -18.05 -6.71
N ASP A 90 12.63 -18.50 -5.49
CA ASP A 90 13.60 -18.98 -4.52
C ASP A 90 14.35 -20.22 -5.01
N ALA A 91 13.66 -21.15 -5.68
CA ALA A 91 14.31 -22.31 -6.29
C ALA A 91 15.28 -21.94 -7.43
N GLU A 92 14.99 -20.87 -8.19
CA GLU A 92 15.82 -20.43 -9.31
C GLU A 92 16.94 -19.47 -8.92
N SER A 93 16.70 -18.60 -7.95
CA SER A 93 17.59 -17.50 -7.58
C SER A 93 17.51 -17.18 -6.08
N PRO A 94 17.86 -18.15 -5.20
CA PRO A 94 17.64 -18.04 -3.76
C PRO A 94 18.38 -16.85 -3.15
N ALA A 95 19.62 -16.60 -3.59
CA ALA A 95 20.42 -15.47 -3.11
C ALA A 95 19.77 -14.12 -3.45
N ALA A 96 19.16 -14.00 -4.64
CA ALA A 96 18.57 -12.74 -5.10
C ALA A 96 17.27 -12.42 -4.35
N ILE A 97 16.36 -13.40 -4.24
CA ILE A 97 15.09 -13.17 -3.53
C ILE A 97 15.32 -12.98 -2.03
N ARG A 98 16.28 -13.71 -1.44
CA ARG A 98 16.67 -13.51 -0.05
C ARG A 98 17.24 -12.11 0.19
N ALA A 99 18.15 -11.64 -0.67
CA ALA A 99 18.71 -10.30 -0.57
C ALA A 99 17.61 -9.22 -0.69
N PHE A 100 16.63 -9.41 -1.57
CA PHE A 100 15.52 -8.47 -1.73
C PHE A 100 14.72 -8.25 -0.44
N TRP A 101 14.46 -9.30 0.34
CA TRP A 101 13.69 -9.20 1.59
C TRP A 101 14.56 -8.89 2.82
N GLU A 102 15.72 -9.53 2.96
CA GLU A 102 16.58 -9.40 4.15
C GLU A 102 17.51 -8.19 4.10
N GLN A 103 17.85 -7.72 2.90
CA GLN A 103 18.71 -6.56 2.66
C GLN A 103 17.95 -5.45 1.93
N ALA A 104 16.63 -5.39 2.19
CA ALA A 104 15.75 -4.41 1.59
C ALA A 104 16.33 -2.98 1.72
N GLY A 105 16.31 -2.26 0.61
CA GLY A 105 17.04 -1.01 0.42
C GLY A 105 17.10 -0.72 -1.07
N ASP A 106 18.29 -0.82 -1.66
CA ASP A 106 18.50 -0.63 -3.10
C ASP A 106 18.44 -1.92 -3.92
N VAL A 107 18.32 -3.09 -3.26
CA VAL A 107 18.10 -4.37 -3.95
C VAL A 107 16.72 -4.36 -4.61
N ALA A 108 16.66 -4.75 -5.88
CA ALA A 108 15.45 -4.84 -6.68
C ALA A 108 15.36 -6.21 -7.36
N ALA A 109 14.14 -6.64 -7.66
CA ALA A 109 13.92 -7.71 -8.63
C ALA A 109 14.46 -7.29 -10.01
N PRO A 110 14.86 -8.23 -10.90
CA PRO A 110 15.24 -7.88 -12.27
C PRO A 110 14.11 -7.12 -12.97
N ASP A 111 14.43 -6.00 -13.63
CA ASP A 111 13.46 -5.08 -14.24
C ASP A 111 12.38 -4.56 -13.26
N GLY A 112 12.70 -4.58 -11.96
CA GLY A 112 11.85 -4.20 -10.85
C GLY A 112 12.19 -2.87 -10.21
N GLU A 113 11.53 -2.61 -9.09
CA GLU A 113 11.77 -1.45 -8.24
C GLU A 113 12.38 -1.92 -6.91
N SER A 114 13.28 -1.12 -6.35
CA SER A 114 13.81 -1.34 -5.00
C SER A 114 12.89 -0.76 -3.93
N TRP A 115 13.07 -1.19 -2.68
CA TRP A 115 12.34 -0.62 -1.56
C TRP A 115 12.53 0.90 -1.43
N ASN A 116 13.75 1.39 -1.60
CA ASN A 116 14.07 2.82 -1.54
C ASN A 116 13.43 3.60 -2.69
N ALA A 117 13.44 3.06 -3.91
CA ALA A 117 12.81 3.69 -5.06
C ALA A 117 11.29 3.83 -4.89
N MET A 118 10.61 2.75 -4.46
CA MET A 118 9.19 2.81 -4.13
C MET A 118 8.92 3.81 -3.01
N SER A 119 9.68 3.74 -1.93
CA SER A 119 9.50 4.62 -0.76
C SER A 119 9.63 6.10 -1.12
N ALA A 120 10.61 6.46 -1.95
CA ALA A 120 10.80 7.83 -2.42
C ALA A 120 9.63 8.30 -3.31
N ARG A 121 9.19 7.47 -4.26
CA ARG A 121 8.06 7.76 -5.16
C ARG A 121 6.75 7.94 -4.38
N VAL A 122 6.47 7.06 -3.42
CA VAL A 122 5.28 7.12 -2.58
C VAL A 122 5.32 8.35 -1.67
N ALA A 123 6.45 8.64 -1.02
CA ALA A 123 6.58 9.82 -0.17
C ALA A 123 6.35 11.13 -0.95
N ALA A 124 6.87 11.23 -2.17
CA ALA A 124 6.63 12.37 -3.05
C ALA A 124 5.14 12.50 -3.44
N ALA A 125 4.49 11.38 -3.75
CA ALA A 125 3.06 11.36 -4.07
C ALA A 125 2.22 11.86 -2.88
N LEU A 126 2.40 11.26 -1.70
CA LEU A 126 1.68 11.62 -0.48
C LEU A 126 1.95 13.07 -0.06
N GLY A 127 3.17 13.57 -0.27
CA GLY A 127 3.55 14.96 -0.03
C GLY A 127 2.71 15.96 -0.84
N ALA A 128 2.41 15.63 -2.10
CA ALA A 128 1.63 16.46 -3.01
C ALA A 128 0.10 16.43 -2.77
N LEU A 129 -0.41 15.48 -1.98
CA LEU A 129 -1.85 15.35 -1.71
C LEU A 129 -2.40 16.46 -0.79
N PRO A 130 -3.73 16.66 -0.75
CA PRO A 130 -4.37 17.57 0.19
C PRO A 130 -3.99 17.32 1.66
N PRO A 131 -4.23 18.29 2.56
CA PRO A 131 -3.95 18.14 3.99
C PRO A 131 -4.72 17.03 4.70
N ALA A 132 -5.85 16.56 4.17
CA ALA A 132 -6.63 15.47 4.73
C ALA A 132 -7.18 14.63 3.58
N VAL A 133 -6.80 13.34 3.52
CA VAL A 133 -7.12 12.49 2.36
C VAL A 133 -7.15 11.01 2.73
N ILE A 134 -8.11 10.29 2.16
CA ILE A 134 -8.16 8.83 2.17
C ILE A 134 -7.39 8.32 0.96
N VAL A 135 -6.44 7.43 1.17
CA VAL A 135 -5.56 6.88 0.13
C VAL A 135 -5.75 5.37 0.08
N VAL A 136 -6.35 4.87 -1.01
CA VAL A 136 -6.49 3.44 -1.25
C VAL A 136 -5.31 2.94 -2.09
N CYS A 137 -4.44 2.14 -1.48
CA CYS A 137 -3.22 1.66 -2.11
C CYS A 137 -2.90 0.22 -1.66
N HIS A 138 -1.62 -0.10 -1.47
CA HIS A 138 -1.11 -1.46 -1.38
C HIS A 138 -0.25 -1.66 -0.13
N PHE A 139 0.22 -2.88 0.08
CA PHE A 139 1.00 -3.23 1.26
C PHE A 139 2.29 -2.40 1.36
N GLY A 140 3.09 -2.36 0.29
CA GLY A 140 4.38 -1.66 0.26
C GLY A 140 4.27 -0.15 0.53
N PRO A 141 3.42 0.61 -0.20
CA PRO A 141 3.23 2.04 0.05
C PRO A 141 2.81 2.38 1.48
N ILE A 142 1.90 1.59 2.08
CA ILE A 142 1.46 1.81 3.46
C ILE A 142 2.62 1.58 4.42
N LEU A 143 3.34 0.50 4.22
CA LEU A 143 4.42 0.08 5.09
C LEU A 143 5.64 1.01 4.99
N ALA A 144 6.00 1.46 3.80
CA ALA A 144 7.03 2.49 3.59
C ALA A 144 6.68 3.81 4.28
N THR A 145 5.39 4.18 4.27
CA THR A 145 4.93 5.37 5.00
C THR A 145 5.02 5.18 6.50
N LEU A 146 4.66 3.99 7.02
CA LEU A 146 4.84 3.63 8.44
C LEU A 146 6.30 3.64 8.86
N GLN A 147 7.20 3.09 8.03
CA GLN A 147 8.64 3.10 8.29
C GLN A 147 9.15 4.52 8.52
N ARG A 148 8.81 5.42 7.60
CA ARG A 148 9.17 6.84 7.69
C ARG A 148 8.55 7.51 8.92
N ALA A 149 7.32 7.16 9.27
CA ALA A 149 6.62 7.73 10.41
C ALA A 149 7.19 7.26 11.76
N GLN A 150 7.60 6.00 11.86
CA GLN A 150 8.17 5.39 13.06
C GLN A 150 9.67 5.69 13.22
N GLY A 151 10.37 6.00 12.13
CA GLY A 151 11.82 6.17 12.14
C GLY A 151 12.58 4.87 12.40
N VAL A 152 12.02 3.73 11.99
CA VAL A 152 12.61 2.40 12.17
C VAL A 152 13.29 1.89 10.90
N ASP A 153 14.13 0.87 11.04
CA ASP A 153 14.69 0.15 9.91
C ASP A 153 13.62 -0.69 9.18
N VAL A 154 14.00 -1.19 8.00
CA VAL A 154 13.10 -1.94 7.12
C VAL A 154 12.70 -3.32 7.69
N GLN A 155 13.58 -3.97 8.45
CA GLN A 155 13.30 -5.28 9.03
C GLN A 155 12.26 -5.15 10.15
N THR A 156 12.39 -4.10 10.96
CA THR A 156 11.43 -3.76 12.01
C THR A 156 10.05 -3.45 11.42
N VAL A 157 9.96 -2.68 10.34
CA VAL A 157 8.65 -2.36 9.74
C VAL A 157 8.03 -3.57 9.04
N PHE A 158 8.82 -4.46 8.42
CA PHE A 158 8.31 -5.67 7.73
C PHE A 158 7.53 -6.63 8.63
N ALA A 159 7.72 -6.56 9.95
CA ALA A 159 6.93 -7.34 10.91
C ALA A 159 5.47 -6.84 11.06
N GLN A 160 5.14 -5.63 10.55
CA GLN A 160 3.80 -5.07 10.64
C GLN A 160 2.85 -5.78 9.66
N LYS A 161 1.74 -6.26 10.21
CA LYS A 161 0.62 -6.75 9.38
C LYS A 161 -0.14 -5.56 8.81
N ILE A 162 -0.53 -5.64 7.54
CA ILE A 162 -1.44 -4.70 6.89
C ILE A 162 -2.41 -5.55 6.06
N GLU A 163 -3.52 -5.97 6.65
CA GLU A 163 -4.52 -6.84 6.03
C GLU A 163 -5.28 -6.10 4.92
N PRO A 164 -5.82 -6.80 3.90
CA PRO A 164 -6.74 -6.19 2.94
C PRO A 164 -7.93 -5.53 3.65
N LEU A 165 -8.39 -4.39 3.13
CA LEU A 165 -9.45 -3.56 3.74
C LEU A 165 -9.11 -3.02 5.15
N SER A 166 -7.85 -3.06 5.56
CA SER A 166 -7.43 -2.42 6.81
C SER A 166 -7.17 -0.92 6.63
N LEU A 167 -7.37 -0.18 7.72
CA LEU A 167 -7.09 1.25 7.84
C LEU A 167 -5.85 1.50 8.71
N THR A 168 -4.92 2.29 8.18
CA THR A 168 -3.80 2.87 8.91
C THR A 168 -3.89 4.40 8.87
N GLU A 169 -3.77 5.04 10.02
CA GLU A 169 -3.93 6.49 10.19
C GLU A 169 -2.62 7.14 10.58
N LEU A 170 -2.22 8.14 9.81
CA LEU A 170 -1.01 8.91 10.06
C LEU A 170 -1.31 10.40 10.04
N VAL A 171 -0.71 11.12 10.98
CA VAL A 171 -0.77 12.58 11.07
C VAL A 171 0.65 13.11 11.03
N PHE A 172 0.91 14.09 10.18
CA PHE A 172 2.17 14.81 10.10
C PHE A 172 1.96 16.30 10.33
N ASP A 173 2.57 16.85 11.36
CA ASP A 173 2.67 18.29 11.57
C ASP A 173 4.13 18.75 11.45
N SER A 174 4.84 18.89 12.56
CA SER A 174 6.29 18.95 12.68
C SER A 174 6.90 17.55 12.90
N HIS A 175 6.12 16.61 13.43
CA HIS A 175 6.49 15.23 13.67
C HIS A 175 5.38 14.29 13.20
N TRP A 176 5.70 13.01 13.06
CA TRP A 176 4.70 11.99 12.78
C TRP A 176 4.00 11.56 14.06
N GLN A 177 2.70 11.43 13.98
CA GLN A 177 1.85 10.79 14.97
C GLN A 177 1.12 9.64 14.29
N ILE A 178 1.16 8.48 14.93
CA ILE A 178 0.57 7.27 14.41
C ILE A 178 -0.71 7.01 15.18
N GLY A 179 -1.82 6.95 14.45
CA GLY A 179 -3.11 6.58 15.00
C GLY A 179 -3.27 5.07 14.98
N ARG A 180 -4.37 4.62 14.39
CA ARG A 180 -4.63 3.19 14.18
C ARG A 180 -3.65 2.62 13.14
N ILE A 181 -3.18 1.39 13.34
CA ILE A 181 -2.41 0.61 12.36
C ILE A 181 -3.20 -0.67 12.09
N ASN A 182 -3.38 -1.03 10.82
CA ASN A 182 -4.02 -2.29 10.44
C ASN A 182 -5.40 -2.51 11.09
N HIS A 183 -6.18 -1.45 11.23
CA HIS A 183 -7.46 -1.52 11.88
C HIS A 183 -8.52 -2.03 10.91
N ASN A 184 -9.14 -3.15 11.27
CA ASN A 184 -10.28 -3.74 10.58
C ASN A 184 -11.55 -3.47 11.41
N PRO A 185 -12.32 -2.42 11.09
CA PRO A 185 -13.56 -2.10 11.78
C PRO A 185 -14.68 -3.12 11.50
#